data_AF-I3ZDY9-F1
#
_entry.id   AF-I3ZDY9-F1
#
_cell.length_a   1.000
_cell.length_b   1.000
_cell.length_c   1.000
_cell.angle_alpha   90.00
_cell.angle_beta   90.00
_cell.angle_gamma   90.00
#
_symmetry.space_group_name_H-M   'P 1'
#
loop_
_entity.id
_entity.type
_entity.pdbx_description
1 polymer ?
#
loop_
_entity_poly.entity_id
_entity_poly.type
_entity_poly.pdbx_seq_one_letter_code
_entity_poly.pdbx_strand_id
1 'polypeptide(L)'
;MPEKKNAPEGCAAETRALAATGHSVRGIAAYFGTSVDTFNRWMDEDAELAECFANGREAERMTLHNSLYVAATQKANATAAMFLLKARHGYREGDQSEQSNRVQIVFNLPGAMTAEQYKTIEAVATAKPKRVDDGRE
;
A
#
# COMPACT_ATOMS: atom_id res chain seq x y z
N MET A 1 -18.34 -15.60 13.51
CA MET A 1 -17.59 -16.60 14.32
C MET A 1 -17.40 -16.01 15.70
N PRO A 2 -17.40 -16.80 16.79
CA PRO A 2 -17.18 -16.27 18.12
C PRO A 2 -15.78 -15.68 18.23
N GLU A 3 -15.67 -14.44 18.71
CA GLU A 3 -14.38 -13.76 18.90
C GLU A 3 -13.67 -14.35 20.13
N LYS A 4 -12.54 -15.02 19.88
CA LYS A 4 -11.68 -15.53 20.95
C LYS A 4 -10.85 -14.38 21.51
N LYS A 5 -10.88 -14.19 22.83
CA LYS A 5 -10.18 -13.09 23.49
C LYS A 5 -8.66 -13.17 23.32
N ASN A 6 -8.09 -14.35 23.56
CA ASN A 6 -6.65 -14.61 23.50
C ASN A 6 -6.33 -15.64 22.41
N ALA A 7 -5.11 -15.60 21.87
CA ALA A 7 -4.60 -16.63 20.99
C ALA A 7 -4.54 -17.99 21.71
N PRO A 8 -4.85 -19.10 21.02
CA PRO A 8 -4.71 -20.44 21.60
C PRO A 8 -3.24 -20.78 21.86
N GLU A 9 -2.99 -21.74 22.74
CA GLU A 9 -1.64 -22.28 22.96
C GLU A 9 -1.07 -22.88 21.67
N GLY A 10 0.20 -22.64 21.37
CA GLY A 10 0.85 -23.10 20.14
C GLY A 10 0.51 -22.30 18.87
N CYS A 11 -0.33 -21.26 18.96
CA CYS A 11 -0.75 -20.44 17.83
C CYS A 11 0.43 -19.89 17.00
N ALA A 12 1.52 -19.47 17.65
CA ALA A 12 2.70 -18.92 16.96
C ALA A 12 3.38 -19.96 16.06
N ALA A 13 3.63 -21.16 16.59
CA ALA A 13 4.26 -22.25 15.83
C ALA A 13 3.39 -22.71 14.65
N GLU A 14 2.08 -22.84 14.86
CA GLU A 14 1.13 -23.23 13.80
C GLU A 14 0.99 -22.13 12.75
N THR A 15 0.90 -20.86 13.17
CA THR A 15 0.90 -19.70 12.27
C THR A 15 2.11 -19.70 11.35
N ARG A 16 3.31 -19.96 11.90
CA ARG A 16 4.54 -20.07 11.10
C ARG A 16 4.44 -21.16 10.04
N ALA A 17 3.97 -22.35 10.41
CA ALA A 17 3.83 -23.49 9.50
C ALA A 17 2.81 -23.22 8.39
N LEU A 18 1.67 -22.62 8.73
CA LEU A 18 0.63 -22.25 7.77
C LEU A 18 1.09 -21.14 6.82
N ALA A 19 1.76 -20.11 7.34
CA ALA A 19 2.31 -19.04 6.52
C ALA A 19 3.41 -19.55 5.58
N ALA A 20 4.26 -20.48 6.01
CA ALA A 20 5.30 -21.10 5.18
C ALA A 20 4.74 -21.90 3.98
N THR A 21 3.47 -22.31 4.05
CA THR A 21 2.77 -23.01 2.97
C THR A 21 1.87 -22.10 2.14
N GLY A 22 1.93 -20.78 2.35
CA GLY A 22 1.22 -19.77 1.57
C GLY A 22 -0.22 -19.50 2.02
N HIS A 23 -0.58 -19.86 3.25
CA HIS A 23 -1.88 -19.47 3.78
C HIS A 23 -1.95 -17.95 4.01
N SER A 24 -3.01 -17.33 3.52
CA SER A 24 -3.30 -15.92 3.81
C SER A 24 -3.71 -15.71 5.27
N VAL A 25 -3.61 -14.47 5.76
CA VAL A 25 -4.11 -14.07 7.09
C VAL A 25 -5.55 -14.53 7.32
N ARG A 26 -6.43 -14.40 6.30
CA ARG A 26 -7.81 -14.91 6.37
C ARG A 26 -7.88 -16.42 6.51
N GLY A 27 -7.04 -17.16 5.81
CA GLY A 27 -6.96 -18.61 5.91
C GLY A 27 -6.52 -19.06 7.31
N ILE A 28 -5.51 -18.39 7.86
CA ILE A 28 -5.00 -18.68 9.21
C ILE A 28 -6.04 -18.31 10.28
N ALA A 29 -6.70 -17.16 10.17
CA ALA A 29 -7.79 -16.79 11.07
C ALA A 29 -8.94 -17.82 11.05
N ALA A 30 -9.31 -18.28 9.85
CA ALA A 30 -10.33 -19.32 9.69
C ALA A 30 -9.88 -20.66 10.31
N TYR A 31 -8.60 -21.03 10.18
CA TYR A 31 -8.03 -22.23 10.79
C TYR A 31 -8.17 -22.20 12.33
N PHE A 32 -7.90 -21.07 12.97
CA PHE A 32 -8.09 -20.91 14.41
C PHE A 32 -9.55 -20.66 14.84
N GLY A 33 -10.48 -20.59 13.88
CA GLY A 33 -11.89 -20.34 14.12
C GLY A 33 -12.19 -18.94 14.64
N THR A 34 -11.43 -17.93 14.18
CA THR A 34 -11.54 -16.52 14.61
C THR A 34 -11.72 -15.57 13.42
N SER A 35 -11.94 -14.28 13.69
CA SER A 35 -12.00 -13.24 12.65
C SER A 35 -10.59 -12.75 12.26
N VAL A 36 -10.47 -12.16 11.06
CA VAL A 36 -9.21 -11.53 10.61
C VAL A 36 -8.80 -10.42 11.56
N ASP A 37 -9.75 -9.62 12.01
CA ASP A 37 -9.50 -8.50 12.93
C ASP A 37 -8.99 -9.01 14.28
N THR A 38 -9.56 -10.10 14.79
CA THR A 38 -9.07 -10.72 16.04
C THR A 38 -7.66 -11.29 15.86
N PHE A 39 -7.38 -11.95 14.74
CA PHE A 39 -6.04 -12.51 14.49
C PHE A 39 -4.99 -11.40 14.29
N ASN A 40 -5.33 -10.31 13.60
CA ASN A 40 -4.46 -9.13 13.50
C ASN A 40 -4.19 -8.52 14.88
N ARG A 41 -5.23 -8.35 15.69
CA ARG A 41 -5.09 -7.90 17.07
C ARG A 41 -4.16 -8.80 17.88
N TRP A 42 -4.24 -10.12 17.72
CA TRP A 42 -3.29 -11.03 18.37
C TRP A 42 -1.86 -10.78 17.91
N MET A 43 -1.60 -10.55 16.63
CA MET A 43 -0.27 -10.21 16.12
C MET A 43 0.22 -8.84 16.64
N ASP A 44 -0.68 -7.88 16.83
CA ASP A 44 -0.34 -6.57 17.39
C ASP A 44 -0.01 -6.64 18.89
N GLU A 45 -0.70 -7.50 19.63
CA GLU A 45 -0.54 -7.70 21.08
C GLU A 45 0.61 -8.66 21.42
N ASP A 46 0.92 -9.63 20.55
CA ASP A 46 1.93 -10.67 20.72
C ASP A 46 3.01 -10.59 19.61
N ALA A 47 4.15 -10.02 19.97
CA ALA A 47 5.29 -9.85 19.06
C ALA A 47 5.87 -11.20 18.57
N GLU A 48 5.80 -12.27 19.36
CA GLU A 48 6.29 -13.60 18.98
C GLU A 48 5.42 -14.19 17.87
N LEU A 49 4.10 -14.04 17.99
CA LEU A 49 3.16 -14.47 16.95
C LEU A 49 3.40 -13.70 15.63
N ALA A 50 3.60 -12.39 15.71
CA ALA A 50 3.91 -11.56 14.54
C ALA A 50 5.23 -11.98 13.87
N GLU A 51 6.28 -12.23 14.66
CA GLU A 51 7.57 -12.69 14.15
C GLU A 51 7.44 -14.08 13.50
N CYS A 52 6.70 -15.00 14.12
CA CYS A 52 6.44 -16.32 13.57
C CYS A 52 5.71 -16.27 12.23
N PHE A 53 4.72 -15.38 12.08
CA PHE A 53 4.05 -15.13 10.81
C PHE A 53 5.00 -14.59 9.74
N ALA A 54 5.81 -13.58 10.08
CA ALA A 54 6.79 -13.00 9.17
C ALA A 54 7.84 -14.04 8.70
N ASN A 55 8.37 -14.82 9.64
CA ASN A 55 9.31 -15.91 9.36
C ASN A 55 8.70 -16.99 8.46
N GLY A 56 7.42 -17.31 8.67
CA GLY A 56 6.69 -18.23 7.79
C GLY A 56 6.61 -17.69 6.36
N ARG A 57 6.21 -16.42 6.17
CA ARG A 57 6.17 -15.80 4.83
C ARG A 57 7.54 -15.72 4.16
N GLU A 58 8.61 -15.51 4.92
CA GLU A 58 9.96 -15.53 4.35
C GLU A 58 10.36 -16.94 3.87
N ALA A 59 9.95 -18.00 4.59
CA ALA A 59 10.17 -19.37 4.14
C ALA A 59 9.41 -19.68 2.83
N GLU A 60 8.16 -19.21 2.72
CA GLU A 60 7.39 -19.28 1.48
C GLU A 60 8.12 -18.54 0.35
N ARG A 61 8.54 -17.29 0.59
CA ARG A 61 9.26 -16.46 -0.39
C ARG A 61 10.52 -17.18 -0.89
N MET A 62 11.31 -17.77 0.01
CA MET A 62 12.52 -18.50 -0.35
C MET A 62 12.21 -19.73 -1.23
N THR A 63 11.12 -20.45 -0.92
CA THR A 63 10.66 -21.59 -1.71
C THR A 63 10.26 -21.18 -3.12
N LEU A 64 9.44 -20.13 -3.25
CA LEU A 64 9.02 -19.59 -4.54
C LEU A 64 10.20 -19.02 -5.33
N HIS A 65 11.12 -18.32 -4.67
CA HIS A 65 12.35 -17.81 -5.27
C HIS A 65 13.19 -18.94 -5.87
N ASN A 66 13.39 -20.03 -5.14
CA ASN A 66 14.17 -21.16 -5.63
C ASN A 66 13.50 -21.85 -6.81
N SER A 67 12.17 -21.98 -6.79
CA SER A 67 11.40 -22.51 -7.92
C SER A 67 11.59 -21.65 -9.18
N LEU A 68 11.50 -20.32 -9.04
CA LEU A 68 11.76 -19.39 -10.13
C LEU A 68 13.22 -19.48 -10.62
N TYR A 69 14.18 -19.61 -9.71
CA TYR A 69 15.60 -19.73 -10.07
C TYR A 69 15.87 -20.98 -10.92
N VAL A 70 15.33 -22.13 -10.52
CA VAL A 70 15.44 -23.37 -11.28
C VAL A 70 14.77 -23.23 -12.65
N ALA A 71 13.57 -22.62 -12.72
CA ALA A 71 12.88 -22.39 -13.99
C ALA A 71 13.69 -21.47 -14.92
N ALA A 72 14.27 -20.40 -14.39
CA ALA A 72 15.08 -19.45 -15.15
C ALA A 72 16.36 -20.08 -15.71
N THR A 73 17.08 -20.84 -14.87
CA THR A 73 18.44 -21.31 -15.20
C THR A 73 18.46 -22.65 -15.93
N GLN A 74 17.53 -23.55 -15.64
CA GLN A 74 17.56 -24.93 -16.15
C GLN A 74 16.46 -25.21 -17.19
N LYS A 75 15.37 -24.42 -17.20
CA LYS A 75 14.22 -24.64 -18.08
C LYS A 75 14.07 -23.55 -19.15
N ALA A 76 15.07 -22.69 -19.31
CA ALA A 76 15.09 -21.57 -20.26
C ALA A 76 13.83 -20.66 -20.18
N ASN A 77 13.24 -20.50 -18.99
CA ASN A 77 12.06 -19.67 -18.81
C ASN A 77 12.47 -18.18 -18.68
N ALA A 78 12.43 -17.45 -19.80
CA ALA A 78 12.78 -16.04 -19.88
C ALA A 78 11.94 -15.16 -18.93
N THR A 79 10.66 -15.48 -18.75
CA THR A 79 9.77 -14.76 -17.82
C THR A 79 10.24 -14.91 -16.38
N ALA A 80 10.58 -16.12 -15.94
CA ALA A 80 11.12 -16.36 -14.60
C ALA A 80 12.45 -15.63 -14.39
N ALA A 81 13.33 -15.65 -15.39
CA ALA A 81 14.60 -14.89 -15.35
C ALA A 81 14.33 -13.38 -15.19
N MET A 82 13.39 -12.83 -15.96
CA MET A 82 13.02 -11.42 -15.88
C MET A 82 12.45 -11.06 -14.49
N PHE A 83 11.56 -11.87 -13.92
CA PHE A 83 11.04 -11.61 -12.58
C PHE A 83 12.13 -11.62 -11.50
N LEU A 84 13.10 -12.53 -11.59
CA LEU A 84 14.24 -12.55 -10.66
C LEU A 84 15.12 -11.31 -10.80
N LEU A 85 15.38 -10.87 -12.04
CA LEU A 85 16.12 -9.64 -12.31
C LEU A 85 15.41 -8.41 -11.73
N LYS A 86 14.10 -8.31 -11.93
CA LYS A 86 13.25 -7.25 -11.35
C LYS A 86 13.33 -7.26 -9.81
N ALA A 87 13.14 -8.43 -9.20
CA ALA A 87 13.06 -8.56 -7.75
C ALA A 87 14.41 -8.33 -7.02
N ARG A 88 15.55 -8.76 -7.61
CA ARG A 88 16.87 -8.71 -6.94
C ARG A 88 17.77 -7.57 -7.38
N HIS A 89 17.64 -7.14 -8.63
CA HIS A 89 18.55 -6.19 -9.25
C HIS A 89 17.87 -4.86 -9.60
N GLY A 90 16.59 -4.69 -9.21
CA GLY A 90 15.87 -3.44 -9.38
C GLY A 90 15.59 -3.08 -10.83
N TYR A 91 15.51 -4.08 -11.72
CA TYR A 91 15.13 -3.83 -13.12
C TYR A 91 13.70 -3.27 -13.14
N ARG A 92 13.52 -2.04 -13.64
CA ARG A 92 12.23 -1.37 -13.76
C ARG A 92 11.85 -1.28 -15.22
N GLU A 93 10.61 -1.65 -15.54
CA GLU A 93 10.03 -1.45 -16.86
C GLU A 93 9.14 -0.20 -16.82
N GLY A 94 9.36 0.73 -17.75
CA GLY A 94 8.53 1.93 -17.91
C GLY A 94 8.66 2.92 -16.76
N ASP A 95 9.86 3.47 -16.55
CA ASP A 95 10.08 4.53 -15.57
C ASP A 95 9.20 5.77 -15.85
N GLN A 96 8.02 5.81 -15.23
CA GLN A 96 7.09 6.94 -15.23
C GLN A 96 7.33 7.86 -14.01
N SER A 97 8.48 7.78 -13.34
CA SER A 97 8.80 8.71 -12.24
C SER A 97 8.78 10.19 -12.69
N GLU A 98 8.91 10.44 -13.99
CA GLU A 98 8.78 11.75 -14.63
C GLU A 98 7.34 12.29 -14.76
N GLN A 99 6.29 11.47 -14.53
CA GLN A 99 4.90 11.89 -14.73
C GLN A 99 4.16 12.30 -13.46
N SER A 100 4.62 11.90 -12.27
CA SER A 100 3.79 11.98 -11.06
C SER A 100 3.80 13.33 -10.33
N ASN A 101 4.43 14.39 -10.86
CA ASN A 101 4.39 15.71 -10.22
C ASN A 101 4.43 16.92 -11.16
N ARG A 102 4.02 16.76 -12.43
CA ARG A 102 3.87 17.93 -13.31
C ARG A 102 2.59 18.67 -12.92
N VAL A 103 2.74 19.81 -12.23
CA VAL A 103 1.64 20.77 -12.01
C VAL A 103 1.12 21.20 -13.37
N GLN A 104 -0.07 20.73 -13.75
CA GLN A 104 -0.72 21.14 -14.98
C GLN A 104 -1.40 22.50 -14.75
N ILE A 105 -0.70 23.58 -15.10
CA ILE A 105 -1.25 24.94 -15.03
C ILE A 105 -2.12 25.16 -16.27
N VAL A 106 -3.44 25.14 -16.09
CA VAL A 106 -4.40 25.49 -17.15
C VAL A 106 -4.65 27.00 -17.09
N PHE A 107 -4.13 27.74 -18.07
CA PHE A 107 -4.43 29.16 -18.21
C PHE A 107 -5.75 29.35 -18.95
N ASN A 108 -6.83 29.61 -18.20
CA ASN A 108 -8.08 30.07 -18.79
C ASN A 108 -7.94 31.56 -19.13
N LEU A 109 -7.53 31.84 -20.37
CA LEU A 109 -7.55 33.21 -20.88
C LEU A 109 -9.03 33.63 -21.08
N PRO A 110 -9.48 34.76 -20.48
CA PRO A 110 -10.79 35.30 -20.80
C PRO A 110 -10.83 35.64 -22.30
N GLY A 111 -11.97 35.39 -22.94
CA GLY A 111 -12.19 35.84 -24.32
C GLY A 111 -12.01 37.36 -24.43
N ALA A 112 -11.70 37.86 -25.63
CA ALA A 112 -11.43 39.27 -25.85
C ALA A 112 -12.54 40.17 -25.27
N MET A 113 -12.23 40.87 -24.18
CA MET A 113 -13.15 41.77 -23.49
C MET A 113 -13.15 43.15 -24.15
N THR A 114 -14.28 43.86 -24.12
CA THR A 114 -14.35 45.25 -24.59
C THR A 114 -13.68 46.19 -23.59
N ALA A 115 -13.22 47.36 -24.03
CA ALA A 115 -12.51 48.35 -23.20
C ALA A 115 -13.29 48.77 -21.94
N GLU A 116 -14.62 48.72 -21.98
CA GLU A 116 -15.49 49.03 -20.83
C GLU A 116 -15.47 47.95 -19.75
N GLN A 117 -15.32 46.68 -20.14
CA GLN A 117 -15.32 45.55 -19.22
C GLN A 117 -14.02 45.44 -18.40
N TYR A 118 -12.92 46.07 -18.87
CA TYR A 118 -11.67 46.15 -18.11
C TYR A 118 -11.77 47.05 -16.87
N LYS A 119 -12.61 48.10 -16.91
CA LYS A 119 -12.73 49.07 -15.80
C LYS A 119 -13.39 48.50 -14.55
N THR A 120 -14.17 47.44 -14.68
CA THR A 120 -14.89 46.81 -13.56
C THR A 120 -14.01 45.86 -12.74
N ILE A 121 -12.91 45.36 -13.33
CA ILE A 121 -12.06 44.33 -12.69
C ILE A 121 -11.10 44.95 -11.66
N GLU A 122 -10.61 46.18 -11.87
CA GLU A 122 -9.73 46.88 -10.90
C GLU A 122 -10.42 47.17 -9.56
N ALA A 123 -11.76 47.34 -9.56
CA ALA A 123 -12.52 47.60 -8.34
C ALA A 123 -12.65 46.37 -7.43
N VAL A 124 -12.49 45.16 -7.97
CA VAL A 124 -12.59 43.91 -7.19
C VAL A 124 -11.24 43.54 -6.56
N ALA A 125 -10.12 43.87 -7.19
CA ALA A 125 -8.77 43.55 -6.71
C ALA A 125 -8.32 44.38 -5.49
N THR A 126 -8.99 45.51 -5.21
CA THR A 126 -8.59 46.46 -4.15
C THR A 126 -9.46 46.41 -2.89
N ALA A 127 -10.47 45.55 -2.85
CA ALA A 127 -11.28 45.35 -1.64
C ALA A 127 -10.48 44.58 -0.58
N LYS A 128 -9.96 45.29 0.44
CA LYS A 128 -9.37 44.66 1.63
C LYS A 128 -10.40 43.74 2.31
N PRO A 129 -10.03 42.54 2.76
CA PRO A 129 -10.94 41.66 3.49
C PRO A 129 -11.38 42.34 4.80
N LYS A 130 -12.69 42.43 5.04
CA LYS A 130 -13.22 42.82 6.35
C LYS A 130 -12.79 41.78 7.38
N ARG A 131 -12.10 42.19 8.45
CA ARG A 131 -11.92 41.34 9.64
C ARG A 131 -13.31 41.02 10.20
N VAL A 132 -13.58 39.74 10.35
CA VAL A 132 -14.72 39.25 11.12
C VAL A 132 -14.35 39.47 12.59
N ASP A 133 -15.08 40.35 13.29
CA ASP A 133 -15.01 40.43 14.75
C ASP A 133 -15.80 39.24 15.31
N ASP A 134 -15.11 38.32 15.99
CA ASP A 134 -15.71 37.23 16.74
C ASP A 134 -16.42 37.82 17.96
N GLY A 135 -17.69 38.17 17.78
CA GLY A 135 -18.61 38.50 18.86
C GLY A 135 -18.99 37.26 19.66
N ARG A 136 -18.27 37.01 20.76
CA ARG A 136 -18.80 36.31 21.93
C ARG A 136 -19.64 37.30 22.75
N GLU A 137 -20.96 37.12 22.75
CA GLU A 137 -21.85 37.09 23.93
C GLU A 137 -23.10 36.27 23.58
#